data_AF-A0A182ST43-F1
#
_entry.id   AF-A0A182ST43-F1
#
_cell.length_a   1.000
_cell.length_b   1.000
_cell.length_c   1.000
_cell.angle_alpha   90.00
_cell.angle_beta   90.00
_cell.angle_gamma   90.00
#
_symmetry.space_group_name_H-M   'P 1'
#
loop_
_entity.id
_entity.type
_entity.pdbx_description
1 polymer ?
#
loop_
_entity_poly.entity_id
_entity_poly.type
_entity_poly.pdbx_seq_one_letter_code
_entity_poly.pdbx_strand_id
1 'polypeptide(L)'
;QPPAQSLRLAKFKRHRTANVAAGKIERIKQQHRIEQTADTSELVTFQMRILKFLANLQPNECCWLVVDELDQATGGAPALGELAKSSLTRWDADSERSLELRLLCESGTRPCIKLDGIVGRVCQLAVECSDRATKLAACELLHTIVLYLLGIGYQDQLAGLCSNSSDWYSVTSPTAVVASSFPYRTSR
;
A
#
# COMPACT_ATOMS: atom_id res chain seq x y z
N GLN A 1 7.91 -19.24 -71.82
CA GLN A 1 7.47 -18.67 -70.52
C GLN A 1 6.23 -17.83 -70.77
N PRO A 2 5.03 -18.21 -70.29
CA PRO A 2 3.84 -17.40 -70.51
C PRO A 2 3.79 -16.23 -69.49
N PRO A 3 3.21 -15.07 -69.85
CA PRO A 3 3.12 -13.93 -68.95
C PRO A 3 2.05 -14.15 -67.87
N ALA A 4 2.38 -13.72 -66.65
CA ALA A 4 1.53 -13.83 -65.47
C ALA A 4 0.21 -13.06 -65.65
N GLN A 5 -0.91 -13.77 -65.61
CA GLN A 5 -2.24 -13.18 -65.56
C GLN A 5 -2.48 -12.60 -64.16
N SER A 6 -2.59 -11.27 -64.09
CA SER A 6 -2.96 -10.54 -62.88
C SER A 6 -4.41 -10.86 -62.51
N LEU A 7 -4.60 -11.65 -61.45
CA LEU A 7 -5.91 -11.89 -60.85
C LEU A 7 -6.39 -10.59 -60.20
N ARG A 8 -7.26 -9.85 -60.90
CA ARG A 8 -7.99 -8.72 -60.32
C ARG A 8 -8.84 -9.24 -59.15
N LEU A 9 -8.43 -8.94 -57.92
CA LEU A 9 -9.24 -9.12 -56.72
C LEU A 9 -10.57 -8.37 -56.91
N ALA A 10 -11.67 -9.13 -57.02
CA ALA A 10 -13.00 -8.56 -57.06
C ALA A 10 -13.20 -7.74 -55.78
N LYS A 11 -13.49 -6.44 -55.93
CA LYS A 11 -13.78 -5.55 -54.81
C LYS A 11 -14.99 -6.09 -54.07
N PHE A 12 -14.76 -6.68 -52.90
CA PHE A 12 -15.80 -7.14 -52.00
C PHE A 12 -16.56 -5.92 -51.45
N LYS A 13 -17.61 -5.50 -52.15
CA LYS A 13 -18.56 -4.49 -51.64
C LYS A 13 -19.36 -5.14 -50.52
N ARG A 14 -19.03 -4.82 -49.27
CA ARG A 14 -19.87 -5.15 -48.12
C ARG A 14 -21.19 -4.39 -48.28
N HIS A 15 -22.23 -5.07 -48.75
CA HIS A 15 -23.59 -4.58 -48.62
C HIS A 15 -23.96 -4.62 -47.13
N ARG A 16 -23.87 -3.45 -46.47
CA ARG A 16 -24.35 -3.27 -45.11
C ARG A 16 -25.87 -3.14 -45.15
N THR A 17 -26.58 -4.24 -45.44
CA THR A 17 -28.04 -4.30 -45.36
C THR A 17 -28.45 -4.50 -43.91
N ALA A 18 -28.27 -3.46 -43.10
CA ALA A 18 -28.99 -3.32 -41.85
C ALA A 18 -30.06 -2.25 -42.07
N ASN A 19 -31.09 -2.57 -42.87
CA ASN A 19 -32.34 -1.79 -42.90
C ASN A 19 -33.09 -2.07 -41.59
N VAL A 20 -32.54 -1.54 -40.49
CA VAL A 20 -33.24 -1.50 -39.21
C VAL A 20 -34.22 -0.34 -39.32
N ALA A 21 -35.52 -0.65 -39.27
CA ALA A 21 -36.56 0.38 -39.30
C ALA A 21 -36.27 1.45 -38.24
N ALA A 22 -36.48 2.74 -38.58
CA ALA A 22 -36.11 3.86 -37.71
C ALA A 22 -36.67 3.71 -36.27
N GLY A 23 -37.89 3.19 -36.12
CA GLY A 23 -38.48 2.90 -34.81
C GLY A 23 -37.76 1.80 -34.01
N LYS A 24 -37.12 0.83 -34.67
CA LYS A 24 -36.29 -0.18 -34.00
C LYS A 24 -34.94 0.40 -33.58
N ILE A 25 -34.37 1.32 -34.36
CA ILE A 25 -33.18 2.10 -33.97
C ILE A 25 -33.49 2.95 -32.73
N GLU A 26 -34.65 3.58 -32.70
CA GLU A 26 -35.06 4.44 -31.58
C GLU A 26 -35.29 3.65 -30.29
N ARG A 27 -35.92 2.48 -30.36
CA ARG A 27 -36.04 1.57 -29.21
C ARG A 27 -34.69 1.07 -28.71
N ILE A 28 -33.77 0.72 -29.60
CA ILE A 28 -32.40 0.30 -29.22
C ILE A 28 -31.68 1.45 -28.50
N LYS A 29 -31.82 2.69 -28.98
CA LYS A 29 -31.24 3.88 -28.32
C LYS A 29 -31.87 4.15 -26.95
N GLN A 30 -33.19 3.98 -26.81
CA GLN A 30 -33.88 4.15 -25.53
C GLN A 30 -33.46 3.07 -24.54
N GLN A 31 -33.39 1.81 -24.96
CA GLN A 31 -32.92 0.70 -24.14
C GLN A 31 -31.48 0.93 -23.65
N HIS A 32 -30.59 1.35 -24.55
CA HIS A 32 -29.21 1.65 -24.19
C HIS A 32 -29.09 2.85 -23.23
N ARG A 33 -29.97 3.87 -23.33
CA ARG A 33 -30.02 4.96 -22.34
C ARG A 33 -30.46 4.46 -20.98
N ILE A 34 -31.47 3.59 -20.94
CA ILE A 34 -32.01 3.03 -19.69
C ILE A 34 -30.95 2.15 -19.01
N GLU A 35 -30.25 1.32 -19.78
CA GLU A 35 -29.12 0.50 -19.30
C GLU A 35 -27.97 1.38 -18.79
N GLN A 36 -27.59 2.42 -19.55
CA GLN A 36 -26.57 3.39 -19.09
C GLN A 36 -26.96 4.12 -17.80
N THR A 37 -28.24 4.46 -17.60
CA THR A 37 -28.71 5.06 -16.34
C THR A 37 -28.82 4.06 -15.19
N ALA A 38 -29.04 2.78 -15.49
CA ALA A 38 -29.07 1.72 -14.49
C ALA A 38 -27.65 1.32 -14.02
N ASP A 39 -26.65 1.47 -14.90
CA ASP A 39 -25.25 1.15 -14.61
C ASP A 39 -24.52 2.24 -13.81
N THR A 40 -25.08 3.45 -13.68
CA THR A 40 -24.47 4.49 -12.85
C THR A 40 -24.74 4.26 -11.37
N SER A 41 -23.68 3.95 -10.60
CA SER A 41 -23.73 3.79 -9.15
C SER A 41 -24.42 4.98 -8.45
N GLU A 42 -25.19 4.70 -7.40
CA GLU A 42 -25.80 5.73 -6.54
C GLU A 42 -24.75 6.70 -5.99
N LEU A 43 -23.55 6.21 -5.66
CA LEU A 43 -22.43 7.04 -5.21
C LEU A 43 -22.01 8.03 -6.30
N VAL A 44 -21.91 7.58 -7.55
CA VAL A 44 -21.54 8.44 -8.68
C VAL A 44 -22.62 9.49 -8.94
N THR A 45 -23.88 9.09 -8.84
CA THR A 45 -25.02 10.02 -8.96
C THR A 45 -24.99 11.07 -7.85
N PHE A 46 -24.68 10.67 -6.62
CA PHE A 46 -24.52 11.58 -5.49
C PHE A 46 -23.31 12.51 -5.65
N GLN A 47 -22.15 11.99 -6.05
CA GLN A 47 -20.94 12.77 -6.37
C GLN A 47 -21.24 13.81 -7.46
N MET A 48 -22.00 13.44 -8.49
CA MET A 48 -22.40 14.37 -9.54
C MET A 48 -23.33 15.48 -9.04
N ARG A 49 -24.20 15.19 -8.07
CA ARG A 49 -25.03 16.21 -7.41
C ARG A 49 -24.17 17.17 -6.58
N ILE A 50 -23.17 16.66 -5.86
CA ILE A 50 -22.20 17.49 -5.13
C ILE A 50 -21.47 18.40 -6.11
N LEU A 51 -20.92 17.86 -7.21
CA LEU A 51 -20.19 18.65 -8.20
C LEU A 51 -21.06 19.76 -8.82
N LYS A 52 -22.32 19.47 -9.16
CA LYS A 52 -23.27 20.48 -9.66
C LYS A 52 -23.58 21.55 -8.63
N PHE A 53 -23.69 21.17 -7.36
CA PHE A 53 -23.88 22.13 -6.27
C PHE A 53 -22.65 23.03 -6.12
N LEU A 54 -21.45 22.46 -6.09
CA LEU A 54 -20.19 23.21 -6.01
C LEU A 54 -19.99 24.13 -7.21
N ALA A 55 -20.40 23.73 -8.41
CA ALA A 55 -20.34 24.58 -9.61
C ALA A 55 -21.25 25.81 -9.55
N ASN A 56 -22.30 25.77 -8.72
CA ASN A 56 -23.19 26.92 -8.50
C ASN A 56 -22.67 27.85 -7.37
N LEU A 57 -21.66 27.43 -6.61
CA LEU A 57 -21.01 28.27 -5.61
C LEU A 57 -19.97 29.19 -6.27
N GLN A 58 -19.68 30.32 -5.64
CA GLN A 58 -18.61 31.19 -6.12
C GLN A 58 -17.23 30.53 -5.88
N PRO A 59 -16.24 30.73 -6.77
CA PRO A 59 -14.92 30.09 -6.64
C PRO A 59 -14.22 30.38 -5.30
N ASN A 60 -14.38 31.58 -4.75
CA ASN A 60 -13.88 31.98 -3.43
C ASN A 60 -14.43 31.12 -2.29
N GLU A 61 -15.68 30.68 -2.39
CA GLU A 61 -16.28 29.79 -1.41
C GLU A 61 -15.72 28.36 -1.55
N CYS A 62 -15.46 27.92 -2.78
CA CYS A 62 -14.87 26.61 -3.06
C CYS A 62 -13.41 26.50 -2.61
N CYS A 63 -12.66 27.60 -2.55
CA CYS A 63 -11.27 27.61 -2.07
C CYS A 63 -11.14 27.09 -0.63
N TRP A 64 -12.15 27.26 0.22
CA TRP A 64 -12.15 26.74 1.59
C TRP A 64 -12.20 25.21 1.68
N LEU A 65 -12.56 24.51 0.61
CA LEU A 65 -12.56 23.04 0.55
C LEU A 65 -11.18 22.44 0.30
N VAL A 66 -10.25 23.23 -0.25
CA VAL A 66 -8.87 22.79 -0.48
C VAL A 66 -8.09 23.11 0.78
N VAL A 67 -7.77 22.06 1.54
CA VAL A 67 -6.87 22.18 2.69
C VAL A 67 -5.46 22.47 2.15
N ASP A 68 -4.92 23.65 2.43
CA ASP A 68 -3.51 23.92 2.16
C ASP A 68 -2.67 23.12 3.17
N GLU A 69 -1.85 22.19 2.68
CA GLU A 69 -1.06 21.31 3.54
C GLU A 69 0.03 22.08 4.33
N LEU A 70 0.34 23.32 3.90
CA LEU A 70 1.32 24.21 4.52
C LEU A 70 0.82 24.93 5.79
N ASP A 71 -0.47 25.25 5.91
CA ASP A 71 -0.99 26.12 7.00
C ASP A 71 -1.21 25.38 8.35
N GLN A 72 -1.15 24.05 8.36
CA GLN A 72 -1.34 23.25 9.58
C GLN A 72 -0.14 23.27 10.55
N ALA A 73 0.90 24.06 10.32
CA ALA A 73 1.95 24.28 11.31
C ALA A 73 1.47 25.13 12.52
N THR A 74 0.31 25.79 12.42
CA THR A 74 -0.19 26.68 13.49
C THR A 74 -1.65 26.40 13.82
N GLY A 75 -1.89 25.39 14.66
CA GLY A 75 -3.04 25.27 15.56
C GLY A 75 -4.46 25.38 14.98
N GLY A 76 -5.12 24.23 14.75
CA GLY A 76 -6.58 24.17 14.66
C GLY A 76 -7.13 22.96 13.89
N ALA A 77 -7.84 22.09 14.63
CA ALA A 77 -8.71 20.98 14.17
C ALA A 77 -8.07 19.84 13.34
N PRO A 78 -7.81 18.67 13.95
CA PRO A 78 -7.38 17.46 13.24
C PRO A 78 -8.59 16.59 12.86
N ALA A 79 -8.69 16.17 11.61
CA ALA A 79 -9.58 15.04 11.30
C ALA A 79 -9.24 14.32 9.99
N LEU A 80 -8.69 15.02 8.98
CA LEU A 80 -8.49 14.43 7.65
C LEU A 80 -7.06 14.54 7.11
N GLY A 81 -6.37 15.66 7.34
CA GLY A 81 -5.00 15.89 6.85
C GLY A 81 -3.90 15.22 7.68
N GLU A 82 -4.17 14.89 8.95
CA GLU A 82 -3.19 14.29 9.85
C GLU A 82 -2.81 12.86 9.44
N LEU A 83 -3.75 12.15 8.80
CA LEU A 83 -3.59 10.79 8.32
C LEU A 83 -2.71 10.70 7.06
N ALA A 84 -2.73 11.73 6.21
CA ALA A 84 -1.85 11.81 5.04
C ALA A 84 -0.41 12.13 5.46
N LYS A 85 -0.23 12.97 6.48
CA LYS A 85 1.08 13.32 7.03
C LYS A 85 1.69 12.18 7.85
N SER A 86 0.89 11.43 8.61
CA SER A 86 1.37 10.28 9.38
C SER A 86 1.88 9.12 8.52
N SER A 87 1.50 9.08 7.23
CA SER A 87 2.03 8.10 6.28
C SER A 87 3.51 8.34 5.90
N LEU A 88 4.06 9.55 6.09
CA LEU A 88 5.46 9.84 5.81
C LEU A 88 6.35 9.85 7.07
N THR A 89 5.75 9.86 8.25
CA THR A 89 6.50 9.88 9.51
C THR A 89 6.92 8.46 9.89
N ARG A 90 8.18 8.31 10.32
CA ARG A 90 8.71 7.05 10.85
C ARG A 90 7.82 6.55 12.00
N TRP A 91 7.57 5.24 12.05
CA TRP A 91 6.69 4.65 13.06
C TRP A 91 7.15 4.92 14.50
N ASP A 92 8.46 5.01 14.70
CA ASP A 92 9.11 5.42 15.94
C ASP A 92 10.05 6.60 15.64
N ALA A 93 9.56 7.80 15.91
CA ALA A 93 10.27 9.05 15.66
C ALA A 93 11.44 9.26 16.64
N ASP A 94 11.38 8.64 17.83
CA ASP A 94 12.34 8.84 18.92
C ASP A 94 13.45 7.77 18.93
N SER A 95 13.26 6.67 18.20
CA SER A 95 14.25 5.59 18.12
C SER A 95 15.19 5.71 16.92
N GLU A 96 16.49 5.68 17.23
CA GLU A 96 17.58 5.52 16.24
C GLU A 96 17.61 4.12 15.60
N ARG A 97 16.82 3.15 16.09
CA ARG A 97 16.85 1.76 15.61
C ARG A 97 15.71 1.44 14.65
N SER A 98 16.06 1.00 13.45
CA SER A 98 15.10 0.52 12.44
C SER A 98 14.51 -0.82 12.83
N LEU A 99 13.21 -1.00 12.60
CA LEU A 99 12.56 -2.29 12.68
C LEU A 99 12.99 -3.14 11.48
N GLU A 100 13.95 -4.03 11.72
CA GLU A 100 14.59 -4.85 10.69
C GLU A 100 14.22 -6.32 10.83
N LEU A 101 13.68 -6.91 9.77
CA LEU A 101 13.45 -8.34 9.64
C LEU A 101 14.60 -8.98 8.86
N ARG A 102 15.42 -9.77 9.55
CA ARG A 102 16.51 -10.52 8.94
C ARG A 102 16.02 -11.91 8.55
N LEU A 103 16.02 -12.18 7.26
CA LEU A 103 15.65 -13.50 6.73
C LEU A 103 16.89 -14.40 6.65
N LEU A 104 16.68 -15.69 6.88
CA LEU A 104 17.70 -16.71 6.71
C LEU A 104 17.38 -17.51 5.45
N CYS A 105 18.21 -17.38 4.41
CA CYS A 105 18.07 -18.18 3.21
C CYS A 105 19.03 -19.38 3.24
N GLU A 106 18.59 -20.51 2.69
CA GLU A 106 19.39 -21.73 2.57
C GLU A 106 20.67 -21.52 1.73
N SER A 107 20.63 -20.58 0.78
CA SER A 107 21.78 -20.15 -0.03
C SER A 107 22.84 -19.38 0.74
N GLY A 108 22.64 -19.12 2.04
CA GLY A 108 23.55 -18.34 2.88
C GLY A 108 23.38 -16.83 2.76
N THR A 109 22.52 -16.34 1.86
CA THR A 109 22.16 -14.92 1.79
C THR A 109 21.27 -14.54 2.97
N ARG A 110 21.50 -13.34 3.53
CA ARG A 110 20.74 -12.82 4.68
C ARG A 110 20.11 -11.47 4.32
N PRO A 111 19.00 -11.46 3.57
CA PRO A 111 18.33 -10.21 3.26
C PRO A 111 17.78 -9.58 4.55
N CYS A 112 17.95 -8.27 4.66
CA CYS A 112 17.39 -7.46 5.73
C CYS A 112 16.28 -6.58 5.16
N ILE A 113 15.07 -6.73 5.69
CA ILE A 113 13.89 -5.99 5.26
C ILE A 113 13.56 -4.96 6.34
N LYS A 114 13.57 -3.68 5.98
CA LYS A 114 13.12 -2.60 6.88
C LYS A 114 11.61 -2.49 6.85
N LEU A 115 10.99 -2.63 8.01
CA LEU A 115 9.53 -2.57 8.15
C LEU A 115 9.02 -1.18 8.53
N ASP A 116 9.90 -0.25 8.92
CA ASP A 116 9.52 1.07 9.42
C ASP A 116 8.50 1.81 8.52
N GLY A 117 8.69 1.72 7.20
CA GLY A 117 7.84 2.40 6.22
C GLY A 117 6.49 1.74 5.98
N ILE A 118 6.27 0.50 6.42
CA ILE A 118 5.00 -0.20 6.23
C ILE A 118 4.12 -0.20 7.48
N VAL A 119 4.69 -0.03 8.68
CA VAL A 119 3.95 -0.14 9.96
C VAL A 119 2.77 0.83 10.00
N GLY A 120 2.99 2.11 9.69
CA GLY A 120 1.92 3.12 9.70
C GLY A 120 0.77 2.76 8.77
N ARG A 121 1.09 2.31 7.55
CA ARG A 121 0.08 1.90 6.56
C ARG A 121 -0.67 0.63 6.98
N VAL A 122 0.02 -0.34 7.58
CA VAL A 122 -0.59 -1.57 8.09
C VAL A 122 -1.57 -1.26 9.23
N CYS A 123 -1.20 -0.40 10.17
CA CYS A 123 -2.10 0.07 11.23
C CYS A 123 -3.34 0.76 10.65
N GLN A 124 -3.15 1.66 9.68
CA GLN A 124 -4.25 2.34 9.02
C GLN A 124 -5.21 1.35 8.33
N LEU A 125 -4.68 0.39 7.56
CA LEU A 125 -5.49 -0.64 6.91
C LEU A 125 -6.23 -1.53 7.91
N ALA A 126 -5.61 -1.87 9.03
CA ALA A 126 -6.24 -2.66 10.08
C ALA A 126 -7.42 -1.95 10.75
N VAL A 127 -7.42 -0.61 10.81
CA VAL A 127 -8.48 0.20 11.43
C VAL A 127 -9.56 0.60 10.42
N GLU A 128 -9.15 1.19 9.30
CA GLU A 128 -10.02 1.98 8.41
C GLU A 128 -10.44 1.24 7.14
N CYS A 129 -9.80 0.12 6.79
CA CYS A 129 -10.11 -0.55 5.52
C CYS A 129 -11.55 -1.09 5.54
N SER A 130 -12.29 -0.78 4.46
CA SER A 130 -13.66 -1.27 4.25
C SER A 130 -13.71 -2.69 3.70
N ASP A 131 -12.68 -3.12 2.97
CA ASP A 131 -12.58 -4.49 2.47
C ASP A 131 -12.17 -5.44 3.59
N ARG A 132 -13.02 -6.42 3.87
CA ARG A 132 -12.83 -7.34 5.00
C ARG A 132 -11.57 -8.19 4.84
N ALA A 133 -11.28 -8.67 3.63
CA ALA A 133 -10.13 -9.54 3.39
C ALA A 133 -8.82 -8.78 3.63
N THR A 134 -8.72 -7.56 3.09
CA THR A 134 -7.58 -6.67 3.30
C THR A 134 -7.44 -6.28 4.76
N LYS A 135 -8.54 -5.95 5.45
CA LYS A 135 -8.53 -5.63 6.88
C LYS A 135 -8.00 -6.78 7.72
N LEU A 136 -8.45 -8.01 7.47
CA LEU A 136 -7.99 -9.20 8.20
C LEU A 136 -6.50 -9.47 7.94
N ALA A 137 -6.05 -9.41 6.68
CA ALA A 137 -4.64 -9.57 6.35
C ALA A 137 -3.75 -8.50 7.03
N ALA A 138 -4.23 -7.26 7.10
CA ALA A 138 -3.54 -6.19 7.83
C ALA A 138 -3.47 -6.48 9.34
N CYS A 139 -4.55 -6.98 9.94
CA CYS A 139 -4.56 -7.38 11.35
C CYS A 139 -3.60 -8.54 11.65
N GLU A 140 -3.55 -9.57 10.80
CA GLU A 140 -2.63 -10.71 10.95
C GLU A 140 -1.15 -10.27 10.83
N LEU A 141 -0.86 -9.42 9.85
CA LEU A 141 0.48 -8.84 9.69
C LEU A 141 0.85 -7.97 10.88
N LEU A 142 -0.04 -7.11 11.35
CA LEU A 142 0.19 -6.26 12.52
C LEU A 142 0.46 -7.10 13.77
N HIS A 143 -0.33 -8.16 13.98
CA HIS A 143 -0.12 -9.09 15.09
C HIS A 143 1.27 -9.74 15.00
N THR A 144 1.69 -10.16 13.81
CA THR A 144 3.01 -10.76 13.59
C THR A 144 4.15 -9.78 13.87
N ILE A 145 4.00 -8.51 13.45
CA ILE A 145 4.97 -7.44 13.73
C ILE A 145 5.11 -7.20 15.24
N VAL A 146 3.99 -7.15 15.97
CA VAL A 146 4.00 -6.97 17.44
C VAL A 146 4.69 -8.15 18.12
N LEU A 147 4.38 -9.39 17.72
CA LEU A 147 5.05 -10.58 18.26
C LEU A 147 6.55 -10.58 17.97
N TYR A 148 6.96 -10.15 16.77
CA TYR A 148 8.37 -10.02 16.41
C TYR A 148 9.08 -8.97 17.27
N LEU A 149 8.48 -7.79 17.47
CA LEU A 149 9.00 -6.71 18.34
C LEU A 149 9.20 -7.18 19.79
N LEU A 150 8.23 -7.91 20.33
CA LEU A 150 8.34 -8.50 21.66
C LEU A 150 9.47 -9.55 21.71
N GLY A 151 9.59 -10.37 20.68
CA GLY A 151 10.62 -11.40 20.56
C GLY A 151 12.03 -10.83 20.51
N ILE A 152 12.27 -9.80 19.69
CA ILE A 152 13.60 -9.16 19.61
C ILE A 152 13.96 -8.44 20.91
N GLY A 153 13.00 -7.81 21.59
CA GLY A 153 13.24 -7.16 22.89
C GLY A 153 13.68 -8.17 23.95
N TYR A 154 13.07 -9.36 23.96
CA TYR A 154 13.47 -10.44 24.86
C TYR A 154 14.84 -11.04 24.47
N GLN A 155 15.12 -11.21 23.19
CA GLN A 155 16.44 -11.66 22.71
C GLN A 155 17.56 -10.68 23.10
N ASP A 156 17.33 -9.38 22.95
CA ASP A 156 18.30 -8.35 23.34
C ASP A 156 18.54 -8.34 24.85
N GLN A 157 17.49 -8.51 25.66
CA GLN A 157 17.63 -8.66 27.12
C GLN A 157 18.44 -9.91 27.50
N LEU A 158 18.15 -11.05 26.87
CA LEU A 158 18.90 -12.29 27.10
C LEU A 158 20.36 -12.16 26.65
N ALA A 159 20.64 -11.53 25.52
CA ALA A 159 22.00 -11.28 25.05
C ALA A 159 22.78 -10.37 26.03
N GLY A 160 22.12 -9.35 26.59
CA GLY A 160 22.68 -8.51 27.65
C GLY A 160 22.96 -9.29 28.94
N LEU A 161 22.05 -10.18 29.35
CA LEU A 161 22.22 -11.06 30.52
C LEU A 161 23.36 -12.07 30.32
N CYS A 162 23.50 -12.66 29.12
CA CYS A 162 24.61 -13.56 28.80
C CYS A 162 25.95 -12.81 28.78
N SER A 163 25.99 -11.57 28.29
CA SER A 163 27.20 -10.73 28.30
C SER A 163 27.61 -10.38 29.73
N ASN A 164 26.66 -10.01 30.59
CA ASN A 164 26.91 -9.71 32.00
C ASN A 164 27.26 -10.96 32.81
N SER A 165 26.75 -12.15 32.45
CA SER A 165 27.09 -13.41 33.12
C SER A 165 28.55 -13.82 32.91
N SER A 166 29.15 -13.47 31.76
CA SER A 166 30.59 -13.70 31.52
C SER A 166 31.50 -12.93 32.48
N ASP A 167 31.03 -11.80 33.04
CA ASP A 167 31.77 -11.07 34.06
C ASP A 167 31.76 -11.79 35.42
N TRP A 168 30.67 -12.49 35.77
CA TRP A 168 30.59 -13.28 37.02
C TRP A 168 31.53 -14.48 37.02
N TYR A 169 31.70 -15.14 35.87
CA TYR A 169 32.68 -16.23 35.71
C TYR A 169 34.13 -15.75 35.67
N SER A 170 34.37 -14.47 35.36
CA SER A 170 35.70 -13.85 35.36
C SER A 170 36.17 -13.44 36.77
N VAL A 171 35.25 -13.22 37.70
CA VAL A 171 35.57 -12.78 39.08
C VAL A 171 35.78 -13.96 40.05
N THR A 172 35.42 -15.20 39.67
CA THR A 172 35.42 -16.35 40.59
C THR A 172 36.34 -17.52 40.21
N SER A 173 37.18 -17.43 39.18
CA SER A 173 38.16 -18.49 38.88
C SER A 173 39.40 -17.99 38.13
N PRO A 174 40.62 -18.11 38.69
CA PRO A 174 41.86 -17.70 38.02
C PRO A 174 42.32 -18.58 36.84
N THR A 175 41.52 -19.54 36.36
CA THR A 175 42.03 -20.67 35.55
C THR A 175 41.28 -20.97 34.25
N ALA A 176 40.53 -20.04 33.68
CA ALA A 176 39.83 -20.26 32.41
C ALA A 176 40.18 -19.18 31.36
N VAL A 177 41.47 -19.06 31.04
CA VAL A 177 41.88 -18.51 29.74
C VAL A 177 41.76 -19.66 28.72
N VAL A 178 41.23 -19.36 27.54
CA VAL A 178 40.91 -20.26 26.40
C VAL A 178 39.45 -20.70 26.35
N ALA A 179 38.55 -19.79 25.91
CA ALA A 179 37.46 -20.10 24.96
C ALA A 179 36.53 -18.89 24.73
N SER A 180 37.03 -17.74 24.28
CA SER A 180 36.16 -16.66 23.80
C SER A 180 36.86 -15.78 22.76
N SER A 181 37.19 -16.39 21.63
CA SER A 181 37.53 -15.65 20.41
C SER A 181 36.99 -16.40 19.21
N PHE A 182 35.69 -16.25 18.98
CA PHE A 182 35.10 -16.43 17.65
C PHE A 182 34.38 -15.14 17.28
N PRO A 183 35.08 -14.14 16.73
CA PRO A 183 34.46 -13.20 15.83
C PRO A 183 34.20 -13.95 14.52
N TYR A 184 32.94 -14.06 14.09
CA TYR A 184 32.64 -14.40 12.69
C TYR A 184 33.10 -13.24 11.82
N ARG A 185 34.38 -13.32 11.47
CA ARG A 185 35.10 -12.50 10.53
C ARG A 185 34.65 -12.92 9.13
N THR A 186 34.28 -11.91 8.34
CA THR A 186 34.13 -12.01 6.89
C THR A 186 35.36 -12.65 6.25
N SER A 187 35.16 -13.58 5.31
CA SER A 187 36.13 -13.84 4.26
C SER A 187 35.53 -14.53 3.04
N ARG A 188 35.68 -13.80 1.93
CA ARG A 188 35.72 -14.15 0.51
C ARG A 188 34.43 -14.62 -0.17
#